data_AF-A0A9W9N9P5-F1
#
_entry.id   AF-A0A9W9N9P5-F1
#
_cell.length_a   1.000
_cell.length_b   1.000
_cell.length_c   1.000
_cell.angle_alpha   90.00
_cell.angle_beta   90.00
_cell.angle_gamma   90.00
#
_symmetry.space_group_name_H-M   'P 1'
#
loop_
_entity.id
_entity.type
_entity.pdbx_description
1 polymer ?
#
loop_
_entity_poly.entity_id
_entity_poly.type
_entity_poly.pdbx_seq_one_letter_code
_entity_poly.pdbx_strand_id
1 'polypeptide(L)'
;MERWIRGADLDEFNIGYVTTPGTFEDLIDLVLPELRKRGLYLEPSDSSDAPLSLQEKVYGKGPKVLGEDHPGSQYKYDVYQEEAPYVEGLEAA
;
A
#
# COMPACT_ATOMS: atom_id res chain seq x y z
N MET A 1 7.61 14.05 -13.13
CA MET A 1 7.55 12.82 -12.30
C MET A 1 8.76 11.95 -12.56
N GLU A 2 8.99 11.49 -13.79
CA GLU A 2 10.16 10.64 -14.15
C GLU A 2 11.53 11.12 -13.66
N ARG A 3 11.82 12.43 -13.76
CA ARG A 3 13.07 13.01 -13.23
C ARG A 3 13.27 12.70 -11.74
N TRP A 4 12.20 12.78 -10.95
CA TRP A 4 12.26 12.53 -9.51
C TRP A 4 12.37 11.04 -9.21
N ILE A 5 11.63 10.20 -9.93
CA ILE A 5 11.76 8.74 -9.85
C ILE A 5 13.22 8.33 -10.09
N ARG A 6 13.81 8.77 -11.22
CA ARG A 6 15.17 8.34 -11.61
C ARG A 6 16.30 9.04 -10.85
N GLY A 7 16.10 10.31 -10.51
CA GLY A 7 17.15 11.15 -9.94
C GLY A 7 17.16 11.21 -8.42
N ALA A 8 16.04 10.88 -7.77
CA ALA A 8 15.87 10.94 -6.32
C ALA A 8 15.29 9.64 -5.74
N ASP A 9 15.15 8.59 -6.55
CA ASP A 9 14.69 7.26 -6.12
C ASP A 9 13.34 7.30 -5.38
N LEU A 10 12.38 8.06 -5.93
CA LEU A 10 11.02 8.10 -5.40
C LEU A 10 10.17 6.97 -5.96
N ASP A 11 9.59 6.17 -5.08
CA ASP A 11 8.68 5.07 -5.43
C ASP A 11 7.27 5.54 -5.80
N GLU A 12 6.73 6.51 -5.06
CA GLU A 12 5.34 6.97 -5.21
C GLU A 12 5.17 8.48 -5.07
N PHE A 13 3.98 8.96 -5.47
CA PHE A 13 3.57 10.34 -5.30
C PHE A 13 2.22 10.41 -4.58
N ASN A 14 2.16 11.23 -3.54
CA ASN A 14 0.88 11.68 -2.99
C ASN A 14 0.36 12.86 -3.82
N ILE A 15 -0.79 12.72 -4.46
CA ILE A 15 -1.36 13.75 -5.33
C ILE A 15 -2.36 14.61 -4.54
N GLY A 16 -1.96 15.85 -4.26
CA GLY A 16 -2.87 16.87 -3.73
C GLY A 16 -3.82 17.40 -4.82
N TYR A 17 -5.03 17.81 -4.41
CA TYR A 17 -6.03 18.35 -5.32
C TYR A 17 -6.20 19.87 -5.15
N VAL A 18 -6.48 20.55 -6.27
CA VAL A 18 -6.93 21.95 -6.27
C VAL A 18 -8.44 21.99 -6.43
N THR A 19 -9.00 21.07 -7.22
CA THR A 19 -10.43 20.93 -7.49
C THR A 19 -10.84 19.45 -7.41
N THR A 20 -12.03 19.20 -6.87
CA THR A 20 -12.58 17.84 -6.74
C THR A 20 -13.91 17.74 -7.49
N PRO A 21 -14.09 16.78 -8.41
CA PRO A 21 -13.16 15.69 -8.79
C PRO A 21 -12.10 16.07 -9.84
N GLY A 22 -12.18 17.27 -10.45
CA GLY A 22 -11.48 17.62 -11.68
C GLY A 22 -9.95 17.38 -11.70
N THR A 23 -9.24 17.60 -10.58
CA THR A 23 -7.79 17.32 -10.55
C THR A 23 -7.48 15.84 -10.79
N PHE A 24 -8.33 14.93 -10.31
CA PHE A 24 -8.16 13.49 -10.52
C PHE A 24 -8.57 13.06 -11.93
N GLU A 25 -9.60 13.69 -12.51
CA GLU A 25 -10.01 13.46 -13.89
C GLU A 25 -8.88 13.84 -14.85
N ASP A 26 -8.30 15.04 -14.70
CA ASP A 26 -7.16 15.49 -15.51
C ASP A 26 -5.95 14.55 -15.36
N LEU A 27 -5.67 14.06 -14.15
CA LEU A 27 -4.59 13.09 -13.92
C LEU A 27 -4.83 11.79 -14.70
N ILE A 28 -6.07 11.27 -14.65
CA ILE A 28 -6.47 10.02 -15.31
C ILE A 28 -6.41 10.18 -16.84
N ASP A 29 -6.92 11.29 -17.36
CA ASP A 29 -7.09 11.50 -18.79
C ASP A 29 -5.80 11.95 -19.49
N LEU A 30 -4.95 12.72 -18.79
CA LEU A 30 -3.79 13.36 -19.40
C LEU A 30 -2.46 12.74 -18.96
N VAL A 31 -2.30 12.37 -17.68
CA VAL A 31 -1.00 11.97 -17.12
C VAL A 31 -0.80 10.47 -17.14
N LEU A 32 -1.78 9.69 -16.69
CA LEU A 32 -1.66 8.22 -16.65
C LEU A 32 -1.33 7.59 -18.01
N PRO A 33 -1.91 8.01 -19.16
CA PRO A 33 -1.57 7.44 -20.45
C PRO A 33 -0.10 7.63 -20.82
N GLU A 34 0.47 8.80 -20.50
CA GLU A 34 1.88 9.11 -20.75
C GLU A 34 2.81 8.31 -19.84
N LEU A 35 2.44 8.10 -18.57
CA LEU A 35 3.23 7.26 -17.66
C LEU A 35 3.20 5.79 -18.09
N ARG A 36 2.04 5.27 -18.49
CA ARG A 36 1.90 3.90 -19.04
C ARG A 36 2.72 3.69 -20.30
N LYS A 37 2.63 4.63 -21.26
CA LYS A 37 3.41 4.60 -22.51
C LYS A 37 4.93 4.54 -22.25
N ARG A 38 5.40 5.10 -21.14
CA ARG A 38 6.81 5.11 -20.73
C ARG A 38 7.19 3.94 -19.82
N GLY A 39 6.26 3.03 -19.51
CA GLY A 39 6.47 1.92 -18.58
C GLY A 39 6.68 2.35 -17.13
N LEU A 40 6.20 3.54 -16.75
CA LEU A 40 6.33 4.12 -15.41
C LEU A 40 5.08 3.93 -14.54
N TYR A 41 4.01 3.40 -15.10
CA TYR A 41 2.78 3.10 -14.37
C TYR A 41 2.17 1.80 -14.89
N LEU A 42 1.51 1.06 -13.99
CA LEU A 42 0.92 -0.23 -14.30
C LEU A 42 -0.25 -0.09 -15.28
N GLU A 43 -0.37 -1.07 -16.16
CA GLU A 43 -1.60 -1.28 -16.92
C GLU A 43 -2.74 -1.69 -15.97
N PRO A 44 -4.00 -1.39 -16.32
CA PRO A 44 -5.15 -1.89 -15.57
C PRO A 44 -5.04 -3.41 -15.38
N SER A 45 -5.17 -3.89 -14.14
CA SER A 45 -5.20 -5.32 -13.85
C SER A 45 -6.45 -5.95 -14.44
N ASP A 46 -6.32 -7.15 -15.03
CA ASP A 46 -7.46 -7.91 -15.53
C ASP A 46 -8.36 -8.35 -14.36
N SER A 47 -9.68 -8.27 -14.56
CA SER A 47 -10.68 -8.62 -13.54
C SER A 47 -10.72 -10.11 -13.17
N SER A 48 -9.97 -10.95 -13.89
CA SER A 48 -9.78 -12.38 -13.62
C SER A 48 -8.69 -12.66 -12.58
N ASP A 49 -7.85 -11.68 -12.24
CA ASP A 49 -6.82 -11.85 -11.22
C ASP A 49 -7.44 -11.99 -9.83
N ALA A 50 -6.85 -12.87 -9.01
CA ALA A 50 -7.21 -12.97 -7.61
C ALA A 50 -6.98 -11.60 -6.92
N PRO A 51 -7.92 -11.14 -6.08
CA PRO A 51 -7.79 -9.85 -5.41
C PRO A 51 -6.55 -9.86 -4.51
N LEU A 52 -5.71 -8.85 -4.69
CA LEU A 52 -4.51 -8.62 -3.87
C LEU A 52 -4.79 -7.63 -2.75
N SER A 53 -4.19 -7.86 -1.58
CA SER A 53 -4.17 -6.85 -0.51
C SER A 53 -3.41 -5.59 -0.96
N LEU A 54 -3.62 -4.46 -0.28
CA LEU A 54 -2.84 -3.25 -0.57
C LEU A 54 -1.33 -3.49 -0.40
N GLN A 55 -0.94 -4.27 0.61
CA GLN A 55 0.45 -4.62 0.84
C GLN A 55 1.03 -5.44 -0.31
N GLU A 56 0.27 -6.39 -0.85
CA GLU A 56 0.70 -7.19 -2.01
C GLU A 56 0.79 -6.35 -3.30
N LYS A 57 -0.03 -5.30 -3.43
CA LYS A 57 0.05 -4.39 -4.58
C LYS A 57 1.30 -3.51 -4.54
N VAL A 58 1.75 -3.13 -3.34
CA VAL A 58 2.94 -2.26 -3.16
C VAL A 58 4.23 -3.08 -3.14
N TYR A 59 4.28 -4.17 -2.38
CA TYR A 59 5.50 -4.96 -2.15
C TYR A 59 5.59 -6.24 -3.01
N GLY A 60 4.61 -6.49 -3.87
CA GLY A 60 4.51 -7.71 -4.68
C GLY A 60 3.72 -8.83 -3.98
N LYS A 61 3.36 -9.87 -4.74
CA LYS A 61 2.56 -11.00 -4.24
C LYS A 61 3.31 -11.77 -3.15
N GLY A 62 2.63 -12.08 -2.03
CA GLY A 62 3.23 -12.83 -0.92
C GLY A 62 3.02 -12.17 0.45
N PRO A 63 3.62 -11.00 0.72
CA PRO A 63 3.45 -10.26 1.97
C PRO A 63 2.03 -9.72 2.12
N LYS A 64 1.14 -10.54 2.68
CA LYS A 64 -0.23 -10.16 3.06
C LYS A 64 -0.31 -9.48 4.42
N VAL A 65 0.72 -9.66 5.23
CA VAL A 65 0.84 -9.16 6.59
C VAL A 65 2.21 -8.52 6.77
N LEU A 66 2.35 -7.78 7.86
CA LEU A 66 3.61 -7.16 8.26
C LEU A 66 4.74 -8.20 8.32
N GLY A 67 5.89 -7.86 7.74
CA GLY A 67 7.12 -8.65 7.81
C GLY A 67 7.63 -8.75 9.24
N GLU A 68 8.43 -9.78 9.54
CA GLU A 68 8.95 -10.04 10.90
C GLU A 68 9.79 -8.88 11.46
N ASP A 69 10.37 -8.07 10.58
CA ASP A 69 11.16 -6.88 10.85
C ASP A 69 10.34 -5.63 11.21
N HIS A 70 9.04 -5.63 10.93
CA HIS A 70 8.16 -4.51 11.24
C HIS A 70 7.77 -4.52 12.73
N PRO A 71 7.88 -3.41 13.49
CA PRO A 71 7.54 -3.38 14.92
C PRO A 71 6.13 -3.90 15.24
N GLY A 72 5.17 -3.62 14.38
CA GLY A 72 3.80 -4.14 14.48
C GLY A 72 3.70 -5.68 14.49
N SER A 73 4.72 -6.40 14.02
CA SER A 73 4.74 -7.87 14.06
C SER A 73 4.88 -8.45 15.47
N GLN A 74 5.33 -7.65 16.44
CA GLN A 74 5.38 -8.04 17.86
C GLN A 74 4.00 -8.11 18.52
N TYR A 75 2.98 -7.60 17.84
CA TYR A 75 1.61 -7.53 18.33
C TYR A 75 0.66 -8.42 17.53
N LYS A 76 1.18 -9.40 16.77
CA LYS A 76 0.33 -10.41 16.11
C LYS A 76 -0.27 -11.35 17.15
N TYR A 77 -1.50 -11.82 16.92
CA TYR A 77 -2.25 -12.64 17.88
C TYR A 77 -1.50 -13.87 18.40
N ASP A 78 -0.66 -14.47 17.57
CA ASP A 78 0.14 -15.66 17.87
C ASP A 78 1.36 -15.40 18.76
N VAL A 79 1.84 -14.15 18.81
CA VAL A 79 3.05 -13.77 19.57
C VAL A 79 2.79 -12.67 20.61
N TYR A 80 1.58 -12.11 20.63
CA TYR A 80 1.20 -11.03 21.53
C TYR A 80 1.19 -11.50 22.98
N GLN A 81 1.83 -10.73 23.85
CA GLN A 81 1.82 -10.93 25.29
C GLN A 81 0.98 -9.83 25.91
N GLU A 82 -0.11 -10.21 26.57
CA GLU A 82 -0.94 -9.27 27.32
C GLU A 82 -0.15 -8.75 28.54
N GLU A 83 -0.02 -7.43 28.65
CA GLU A 83 0.60 -6.77 29.79
C GLU A 83 -0.46 -6.28 30.80
N ALA A 84 -0.05 -6.15 32.07
CA ALA A 84 -0.91 -5.60 33.11
C ALA A 84 -1.37 -4.18 32.75
N PRO A 85 -2.64 -3.80 33.01
CA PRO A 85 -3.64 -4.52 33.81
C PRO A 85 -4.56 -5.46 32.99
N TYR A 86 -4.30 -5.68 31.71
CA TYR A 86 -5.22 -6.42 30.82
C TYR A 86 -5.19 -7.95 31.02
N VAL A 87 -4.27 -8.46 31.85
CA VAL A 87 -4.13 -9.90 32.16
C VAL A 87 -5.25 -10.43 33.08
N GLU A 88 -6.08 -9.56 33.66
CA GLU A 88 -7.20 -10.00 34.50
C GLU A 88 -8.40 -10.52 33.67
N GLY A 89 -8.49 -11.83 33.52
CA GLY A 89 -9.71 -12.48 33.02
C GLY A 89 -9.60 -13.91 32.48
N LEU A 90 -8.39 -14.46 32.28
CA LEU A 90 -8.23 -15.78 31.64
C LEU A 90 -8.34 -17.00 32.58
N GLU A 91 -8.44 -16.81 33.91
CA GLU A 91 -8.56 -17.91 34.88
C GLU A 91 -10.00 -18.23 35.33
N ALA A 92 -11.03 -17.64 34.73
CA ALA A 92 -12.43 -17.84 35.14
C ALA A 92 -13.32 -18.55 34.09
N ALA A 93 -12.79 -19.53 33.35
CA ALA A 93 -13.56 -20.42 32.48
C ALA A 93 -13.24 -21.90 32.73
#